data_AF-A0A0C3DNQ0-F1
#
_entry.id   AF-A0A0C3DNQ0-F1
#
_cell.length_a   1.000
_cell.length_b   1.000
_cell.length_c   1.000
_cell.angle_alpha   90.00
_cell.angle_beta   90.00
_cell.angle_gamma   90.00
#
_symmetry.space_group_name_H-M   'P 1'
#
loop_
_entity.id
_entity.type
_entity.pdbx_description
1 polymer ?
#
loop_
_entity_poly.entity_id
_entity_poly.type
_entity_poly.pdbx_seq_one_letter_code
_entity_poly.pdbx_strand_id
1 'polypeptide(L)'
;MSVDDPSFISKLWEKHVAILDQHPPKKTFQDWIHLGQKFAQLAAGGTIYVLLIIASLNLRWCIRKASWRTVSDLGKMLRVPVLSPWNPTEESMLITQCIIPMISRLREEFPLRLCLDTRILDCTILRQSYLQFDALKVK
;
A
#
# COMPACT_ATOMS: atom_id res chain seq x y z
N MET A 1 15.20 -2.12 -13.79
CA MET A 1 14.78 -0.84 -14.39
C MET A 1 13.74 -0.29 -13.44
N SER A 2 14.07 0.77 -12.70
CA SER A 2 13.21 1.25 -11.62
C SER A 2 11.88 1.77 -12.16
N VAL A 3 10.79 1.38 -11.50
CA VAL A 3 9.41 1.82 -11.79
C VAL A 3 9.23 3.32 -11.53
N ASP A 4 10.19 3.95 -10.84
CA ASP A 4 10.22 5.38 -10.56
C ASP A 4 10.79 6.23 -11.71
N ASP A 5 11.20 5.62 -12.83
CA ASP A 5 11.61 6.36 -14.02
C ASP A 5 10.38 6.99 -14.72
N PRO A 6 10.27 8.33 -14.80
CA PRO A 6 9.19 9.00 -15.52
C PRO A 6 9.07 8.56 -16.98
N SER A 7 10.19 8.09 -17.57
CA SER A 7 10.24 7.53 -18.92
C SER A 7 9.50 6.19 -19.02
N PHE A 8 9.53 5.36 -17.96
CA PHE A 8 8.86 4.06 -17.94
C PHE A 8 7.33 4.21 -17.89
N ILE A 9 6.81 5.00 -16.95
CA ILE A 9 5.35 5.23 -16.82
C ILE A 9 4.81 5.87 -18.09
N SER A 10 5.58 6.76 -18.70
CA SER A 10 5.23 7.39 -19.98
C SER A 10 5.09 6.37 -21.12
N LYS A 11 6.07 5.48 -21.28
CA LYS A 11 6.04 4.39 -22.27
C LYS A 11 4.89 3.42 -22.02
N LEU A 12 4.59 3.14 -20.75
CA LEU A 12 3.48 2.25 -20.37
C LEU A 12 2.13 2.86 -20.76
N TRP A 13 1.95 4.16 -20.53
CA TRP A 13 0.75 4.86 -20.98
C TRP A 13 0.60 4.84 -22.50
N GLU A 14 1.67 5.17 -23.24
CA GLU A 14 1.68 5.17 -24.71
C GLU A 14 1.35 3.78 -25.29
N LYS A 15 1.91 2.72 -24.71
CA LYS A 15 1.76 1.36 -25.21
C LYS A 15 0.39 0.74 -24.89
N HIS A 16 -0.17 1.03 -23.72
CA HIS A 16 -1.31 0.26 -23.20
C HIS A 16 -2.57 1.08 -22.90
N VAL A 17 -2.43 2.40 -22.71
CA VAL A 17 -3.55 3.25 -22.27
C VAL A 17 -4.01 4.18 -23.40
N ALA A 18 -3.08 4.71 -24.19
CA ALA A 18 -3.39 5.60 -25.32
C ALA A 18 -4.22 4.93 -26.43
N ILE A 19 -4.19 3.60 -26.50
CA ILE A 19 -4.94 2.81 -27.48
C ILE A 19 -6.42 2.61 -27.10
N LEU A 20 -6.84 3.02 -25.90
CA LEU A 20 -8.20 2.84 -25.41
C LEU A 20 -9.08 4.02 -25.83
N ASP A 21 -10.31 3.75 -26.31
CA ASP A 21 -11.24 4.80 -26.78
C ASP A 21 -11.57 5.85 -25.70
N GLN A 22 -11.61 5.44 -24.43
CA GLN A 22 -11.81 6.32 -23.28
C GLN A 22 -10.63 6.17 -22.32
N HIS A 23 -9.57 6.95 -22.57
CA HIS A 23 -8.38 6.93 -21.76
C HIS A 23 -8.24 8.20 -20.90
N PRO A 24 -7.66 8.11 -19.68
CA PRO A 24 -7.31 9.31 -18.92
C PRO A 24 -6.17 10.08 -19.61
N PRO A 25 -6.06 11.39 -19.37
CA PRO A 25 -4.86 12.14 -19.75
C PRO A 25 -3.61 11.51 -19.13
N LYS A 26 -2.47 11.54 -19.85
CA LYS A 26 -1.19 10.96 -19.39
C LYS A 26 -0.80 11.41 -17.99
N LYS A 27 -0.98 12.70 -17.68
CA LYS A 27 -0.73 13.26 -16.34
C LYS A 27 -1.62 12.65 -15.27
N THR A 28 -2.92 12.50 -15.54
CA THR A 28 -3.86 11.86 -14.62
C THR A 28 -3.49 10.40 -14.37
N PHE A 29 -3.09 9.68 -15.42
CA PHE A 29 -2.59 8.31 -15.29
C PHE A 29 -1.33 8.24 -14.42
N GLN A 30 -0.36 9.14 -14.66
CA GLN A 30 0.85 9.24 -13.83
C GLN A 30 0.47 9.50 -12.36
N ASP A 31 -0.42 10.45 -12.09
CA ASP A 31 -0.89 10.75 -10.73
C ASP A 31 -1.54 9.52 -10.06
N TRP A 32 -2.30 8.74 -10.82
CA TRP A 32 -2.90 7.50 -10.32
C TRP A 32 -1.86 6.43 -10.01
N ILE A 33 -0.84 6.26 -10.85
CA ILE A 33 0.26 5.31 -10.59
C ILE A 33 1.04 5.72 -9.34
N HIS A 34 1.41 7.00 -9.20
CA HIS A 34 2.12 7.49 -8.01
C HIS A 34 1.29 7.31 -6.73
N LEU A 35 -0.02 7.56 -6.80
CA LEU A 35 -0.91 7.31 -5.68
C LEU A 35 -1.03 5.80 -5.37
N GLY A 36 -1.12 4.96 -6.41
CA GLY A 36 -1.15 3.50 -6.29
C GLY A 36 0.11 2.95 -5.64
N GLN A 37 1.29 3.46 -5.98
CA GLN A 37 2.56 3.11 -5.35
C GLN A 37 2.56 3.41 -3.85
N LYS A 38 1.98 4.54 -3.42
CA LYS A 38 1.85 4.86 -1.99
C LYS A 38 0.97 3.85 -1.25
N PHE A 39 -0.16 3.48 -1.85
CA PHE A 39 -1.01 2.45 -1.27
C PHE A 39 -0.33 1.08 -1.24
N ALA A 40 0.37 0.70 -2.31
CA ALA A 40 1.13 -0.54 -2.35
C ALA A 40 2.21 -0.59 -1.24
N GLN A 41 2.91 0.53 -1.00
CA GLN A 41 3.89 0.64 0.08
C GLN A 41 3.26 0.45 1.47
N LEU A 42 2.08 1.03 1.72
CA LEU A 42 1.36 0.87 2.98
C LEU A 42 0.82 -0.55 3.16
N ALA A 43 0.29 -1.16 2.10
CA ALA A 43 -0.18 -2.54 2.12
C ALA A 43 0.98 -3.53 2.35
N ALA A 44 2.15 -3.27 1.77
CA ALA A 44 3.37 -4.04 2.02
C ALA A 44 3.90 -3.88 3.45
N GLY A 45 3.48 -2.81 4.15
CA GLY A 45 3.83 -2.51 5.53
C GLY A 45 2.86 -3.09 6.55
N GLY A 46 1.55 -2.88 6.37
CA GLY A 46 0.53 -3.23 7.36
C GLY A 46 -0.58 -4.14 6.85
N THR A 47 -0.42 -4.77 5.67
CA THR A 47 -1.38 -5.64 4.97
C THR A 47 -2.45 -4.90 4.18
N ILE A 48 -3.21 -5.64 3.36
CA ILE A 48 -4.32 -5.07 2.59
C ILE A 48 -5.43 -4.47 3.47
N TYR A 49 -5.56 -4.90 4.72
CA TYR A 49 -6.55 -4.34 5.65
C TYR A 49 -6.28 -2.86 5.96
N VAL A 50 -5.03 -2.39 5.85
CA VAL A 50 -4.72 -0.95 5.96
C VAL A 50 -5.40 -0.15 4.85
N LEU A 51 -5.53 -0.71 3.65
CA LEU A 51 -6.25 -0.04 2.56
C LEU A 51 -7.75 0.08 2.86
N LEU A 52 -8.33 -0.91 3.54
CA LEU A 52 -9.72 -0.83 4.01
C LEU A 52 -9.91 0.28 5.04
N ILE A 53 -8.99 0.41 6.00
CA ILE A 53 -9.02 1.48 7.00
C ILE A 53 -8.87 2.85 6.31
N ILE A 54 -7.94 2.99 5.37
CA ILE A 54 -7.75 4.23 4.61
C ILE A 54 -9.01 4.60 3.82
N ALA A 55 -9.68 3.61 3.21
CA ALA A 55 -10.90 3.83 2.46
C ALA A 55 -12.07 4.20 3.37
N SER A 56 -12.27 3.48 4.48
CA SER A 56 -13.38 3.72 5.41
C SER A 56 -13.29 5.07 6.13
N LEU A 57 -12.07 5.52 6.43
CA LEU A 57 -11.81 6.82 7.05
C LEU A 57 -11.63 7.96 6.03
N ASN A 58 -11.84 7.69 4.73
CA ASN A 58 -11.68 8.66 3.65
C ASN A 58 -10.29 9.36 3.64
N LEU A 59 -9.23 8.64 4.01
CA LEU A 59 -7.87 9.16 4.15
C LEU A 59 -7.12 9.25 2.82
N ARG A 60 -7.76 8.90 1.69
CA ARG A 60 -7.17 8.96 0.34
C ARG A 60 -6.51 10.31 0.05
N TRP A 61 -7.16 11.41 0.46
CA TRP A 61 -6.63 12.75 0.23
C TRP A 61 -5.39 13.06 1.07
N CYS A 62 -5.35 12.55 2.31
CA CYS A 62 -4.19 12.66 3.18
C CYS A 62 -3.00 11.91 2.59
N ILE A 63 -3.20 10.66 2.14
CA ILE A 63 -2.14 9.87 1.49
C ILE A 63 -1.67 10.51 0.19
N ARG A 64 -2.58 11.10 -0.60
CA ARG A 64 -2.21 11.82 -1.82
C ARG A 64 -1.25 12.97 -1.52
N LYS A 65 -1.53 13.77 -0.48
CA LYS A 65 -0.70 14.92 -0.06
C LYS A 65 0.58 14.50 0.67
N ALA A 66 0.59 13.36 1.35
CA ALA A 66 1.74 12.89 2.10
C ALA A 66 2.98 12.70 1.21
N SER A 67 4.16 13.04 1.73
CA SER A 67 5.41 12.80 1.00
C SER A 67 5.67 11.30 0.85
N TRP A 68 6.45 10.90 -0.16
CA TRP A 68 6.88 9.51 -0.31
C TRP A 68 7.64 9.00 0.92
N ARG A 69 8.49 9.85 1.52
CA ARG A 69 9.23 9.53 2.74
C ARG A 69 8.28 9.19 3.89
N THR A 70 7.28 10.04 4.13
CA THR A 70 6.26 9.80 5.17
C THR A 70 5.53 8.47 4.97
N VAL A 71 5.11 8.17 3.74
CA VAL A 71 4.43 6.91 3.41
C VAL A 71 5.36 5.71 3.60
N SER A 72 6.62 5.83 3.20
CA SER A 72 7.63 4.79 3.36
C SER A 72 7.91 4.50 4.83
N ASP A 73 8.07 5.54 5.65
CA ASP A 73 8.33 5.39 7.08
C ASP A 73 7.12 4.82 7.82
N LEU A 74 5.90 5.28 7.50
CA LEU A 74 4.68 4.66 8.02
C LEU A 74 4.58 3.17 7.63
N GLY A 75 4.90 2.83 6.39
CA GLY A 75 4.96 1.44 5.93
C GLY A 75 5.97 0.59 6.72
N LYS A 76 7.14 1.15 7.07
CA LYS A 76 8.12 0.47 7.94
C LYS A 76 7.59 0.28 9.35
N MET A 77 6.97 1.30 9.93
CA MET A 77 6.43 1.25 11.30
C MET A 77 5.26 0.26 11.42
N LEU A 78 4.45 0.13 10.37
CA LEU A 78 3.41 -0.90 10.30
C LEU A 78 4.01 -2.32 10.23
N ARG A 79 5.15 -2.47 9.54
CA ARG A 79 5.83 -3.77 9.37
C ARG A 79 6.57 -4.20 10.63
N VAL A 80 7.30 -3.27 11.23
CA VAL A 80 8.06 -3.47 12.46
C VAL A 80 7.76 -2.26 13.36
N PRO A 81 6.73 -2.36 14.21
CA PRO A 81 6.46 -1.30 15.17
C PRO A 81 7.60 -1.24 16.18
N VAL A 82 8.45 -0.21 16.06
CA VAL A 82 9.54 0.01 17.01
C VAL A 82 8.93 0.64 18.27
N LEU A 83 8.73 -0.17 19.30
CA LEU A 83 8.57 0.32 20.66
C LEU A 83 9.97 0.56 21.23
N SER A 84 10.35 1.83 21.38
CA SER A 84 11.43 2.16 22.31
C SER A 84 10.86 2.00 23.72
N PRO A 85 11.35 1.06 24.55
CA PRO A 85 10.82 0.86 25.91
C PRO A 85 10.99 2.08 26.81
N TRP A 86 11.90 2.99 26.43
CA TRP A 86 12.33 4.13 27.24
C TRP A 86 11.75 5.46 26.76
N ASN A 87 11.25 5.52 25.52
CA ASN A 87 10.60 6.71 24.98
C ASN A 87 9.68 6.34 23.79
N PRO A 88 8.47 5.81 24.04
CA PRO A 88 7.54 5.49 22.98
C PRO A 88 7.05 6.79 22.31
N THR A 89 7.17 6.89 20.99
CA THR A 89 6.59 8.01 20.23
C THR A 89 5.08 7.83 20.13
N GLU A 90 4.32 8.93 20.05
CA GLU A 90 2.85 8.90 19.86
C GLU A 90 2.46 8.06 18.63
N GLU A 91 3.23 8.16 17.55
CA GLU A 91 3.05 7.37 16.33
C GLU A 91 3.21 5.87 16.59
N SER A 92 4.22 5.46 17.37
CA SER A 92 4.45 4.05 17.73
C SER A 92 3.31 3.51 18.60
N MET A 93 2.78 4.33 19.51
CA MET A 93 1.63 3.97 20.35
C MET A 93 0.37 3.84 19.52
N LEU A 94 0.09 4.78 18.62
CA LEU A 94 -1.07 4.72 17.73
C LEU A 94 -1.05 3.45 16.87
N ILE A 95 0.11 3.08 16.33
CA ILE A 95 0.24 1.89 15.50
C ILE A 95 0.00 0.63 16.34
N THR A 96 0.64 0.53 17.50
CA THR A 96 0.63 -0.69 18.33
C THR A 96 -0.66 -0.89 19.11
N GLN A 97 -1.29 0.18 19.58
CA GLN A 97 -2.48 0.13 20.43
C GLN A 97 -3.79 0.29 19.66
N CYS A 98 -3.77 0.91 18.48
CA CYS A 98 -4.98 1.16 17.70
C CYS A 98 -4.97 0.45 16.35
N ILE A 99 -3.97 0.74 15.51
CA ILE A 99 -3.98 0.28 14.10
C ILE A 99 -3.82 -1.24 14.00
N ILE A 100 -2.82 -1.82 14.69
CA ILE A 100 -2.58 -3.27 14.67
C ILE A 100 -3.77 -4.05 15.25
N PRO A 101 -4.33 -3.71 16.43
CA PRO A 101 -5.52 -4.37 16.95
C PRO A 101 -6.73 -4.25 16.02
N MET A 102 -6.92 -3.10 15.37
CA MET A 102 -7.99 -2.91 14.39
C MET A 102 -7.80 -3.83 13.18
N ILE A 103 -6.57 -3.94 12.65
CA ILE A 103 -6.25 -4.88 11.56
C ILE A 103 -6.53 -6.32 11.98
N SER A 104 -6.14 -6.72 13.20
CA SER A 104 -6.42 -8.06 13.72
C SER A 104 -7.91 -8.35 13.77
N ARG A 105 -8.73 -7.43 14.29
CA ARG A 105 -10.20 -7.58 14.30
C ARG A 105 -10.79 -7.66 12.90
N LEU A 106 -10.38 -6.75 12.00
CA LEU A 106 -10.84 -6.77 10.61
C LEU A 106 -10.51 -8.08 9.90
N ARG A 107 -9.35 -8.68 10.20
CA ARG A 107 -8.96 -9.96 9.65
C ARG A 107 -9.83 -11.11 10.15
N GLU A 108 -10.21 -11.08 11.43
CA GLU A 108 -11.06 -12.10 12.04
C GLU A 108 -12.51 -11.98 11.54
N GLU A 109 -13.04 -10.75 11.49
CA GLU A 109 -14.41 -10.47 11.08
C GLU A 109 -14.61 -10.55 9.55
N PHE A 110 -13.59 -10.19 8.78
CA PHE A 110 -13.66 -10.08 7.33
C PHE A 110 -12.47 -10.75 6.63
N PRO A 111 -12.39 -12.09 6.63
CA PRO A 111 -11.26 -12.82 6.06
C PRO A 111 -11.19 -12.65 4.53
N LEU A 112 -10.34 -11.73 4.08
CA LEU A 112 -10.12 -11.44 2.66
C LEU A 112 -9.31 -12.53 1.96
N ARG A 113 -9.88 -13.05 0.86
CA ARG A 113 -9.21 -13.93 -0.08
C ARG A 113 -9.30 -13.34 -1.48
N LEU A 114 -8.14 -12.99 -2.05
CA LEU A 114 -8.08 -12.41 -3.39
C LEU A 114 -7.76 -13.50 -4.40
N CYS A 115 -8.63 -13.65 -5.40
CA CYS A 115 -8.38 -14.54 -6.53
C CYS A 115 -7.54 -13.78 -7.56
N LEU A 116 -6.27 -14.16 -7.68
CA LEU A 116 -5.33 -13.66 -8.68
C LEU A 116 -5.15 -14.75 -9.73
N ASP A 117 -5.99 -14.69 -10.77
CA ASP A 117 -6.03 -15.67 -11.86
C ASP A 117 -6.26 -17.10 -11.33
N THR A 118 -5.24 -17.96 -11.35
CA THR A 118 -5.29 -19.33 -10.81
C THR A 118 -4.86 -19.46 -9.34
N ARG A 119 -4.41 -18.36 -8.71
CA ARG A 119 -3.86 -18.36 -7.35
C ARG A 119 -4.80 -17.66 -6.38
N ILE A 120 -4.98 -18.22 -5.20
CA ILE A 120 -5.67 -17.55 -4.09
C ILE A 120 -4.61 -16.96 -3.16
N LEU A 121 -4.62 -15.64 -3.02
CA LEU A 121 -3.87 -14.94 -1.98
C LEU A 121 -4.77 -14.84 -0.74
N ASP A 122 -4.49 -15.68 0.25
CA ASP A 122 -5.13 -15.56 1.56
C ASP A 122 -4.47 -14.42 2.34
N CYS A 123 -5.16 -13.29 2.40
CA CYS A 123 -4.67 -12.09 3.07
C CYS A 123 -4.73 -12.19 4.59
N THR A 124 -5.29 -13.27 5.15
CA THR A 124 -5.22 -13.54 6.59
C THR A 124 -3.82 -14.05 6.98
N ILE A 125 -3.08 -14.66 6.07
CA ILE A 125 -1.73 -15.17 6.36
C ILE A 125 -0.70 -14.06 6.11
N LEU A 126 -0.45 -13.27 7.16
CA LEU A 126 0.43 -12.10 7.14
C LEU A 126 1.81 -12.41 6.54
N ARG A 127 2.43 -13.52 6.96
CA ARG A 127 3.78 -13.93 6.52
C ARG A 127 3.86 -14.20 5.02
N GLN A 128 2.83 -14.80 4.42
CA GLN A 128 2.78 -15.05 2.97
C GLN A 128 2.55 -13.76 2.19
N SER A 129 1.67 -12.89 2.68
CA SER A 129 1.46 -11.56 2.08
C SER A 129 2.77 -10.77 2.06
N TYR A 130 3.55 -10.76 3.15
CA TYR A 130 4.85 -10.09 3.20
C TYR A 130 5.85 -10.62 2.16
N LEU A 131 5.99 -11.94 2.05
CA LEU A 131 6.91 -12.57 1.09
C LEU A 131 6.55 -12.22 -0.36
N GLN A 132 5.25 -12.17 -0.68
CA GLN A 132 4.80 -11.82 -2.02
C GLN A 132 4.97 -10.32 -2.33
N PHE A 133 4.72 -9.43 -1.36
CA PHE A 133 4.95 -7.99 -1.56
C PHE A 133 6.44 -7.63 -1.67
N ASP A 134 7.33 -8.29 -0.95
CA ASP A 134 8.77 -8.07 -1.10
C ASP A 134 9.32 -8.66 -2.41
N ALA A 135 8.72 -9.75 -2.93
CA ALA A 135 9.03 -10.26 -4.27
C ALA A 135 8.60 -9.32 -5.41
N LEU A 136 7.62 -8.43 -5.15
CA LEU A 136 7.15 -7.41 -6.09
C LEU A 136 8.00 -6.13 -6.08
N LYS A 137 8.97 -6.00 -5.16
CA LYS A 137 9.96 -4.91 -5.21
C LYS A 137 10.92 -5.16 -6.37
N VAL A 138 10.54 -4.66 -7.54
CA VAL A 138 11.39 -4.61 -8.74
C VAL A 138 12.64 -3.76 -8.42
N LYS A 139 13.82 -4.35 -8.59
CA LYS A 139 15.13 -3.67 -8.50
C LYS A 139 15.37 -2.70 -9.66
#